data_AF-A0A838K541-F1
#
_entry.id   AF-A0A838K541-F1
#
_cell.length_a   1.000
_cell.length_b   1.000
_cell.length_c   1.000
_cell.angle_alpha   90.00
_cell.angle_beta   90.00
_cell.angle_gamma   90.00
#
_symmetry.space_group_name_H-M   'P 1'
#
loop_
_entity.id
_entity.type
_entity.pdbx_description
1 polymer ?
#
loop_
_entity_poly.entity_id
_entity_poly.type
_entity_poly.pdbx_seq_one_letter_code
_entity_poly.pdbx_strand_id
1 'polypeptide(L)'
;MIGAETETASPSLVGTECELLVGPIAHGGHCVARWAGRVVFVRHSLPGERVLVRITEGDESSRFLRGDAIDVLDAASGRVQPPCPYSGPGRCGGCDFQHVAPRRQRELLGDVVAEQLQRLAGLDWPVQVAAVEPDALGWRTRMGWSVGTDDVVGLRRYR
;
A
#
# COMPACT_ATOMS: atom_id res chain seq x y z
N MET A 1 35.25 31.91 -9.65
CA MET A 1 33.90 32.22 -9.12
C MET A 1 32.96 31.18 -9.71
N ILE A 2 32.84 30.02 -9.06
CA ILE A 2 32.00 28.91 -9.53
C ILE A 2 30.67 29.11 -8.81
N GLY A 3 29.64 29.50 -9.55
CA GLY A 3 28.31 29.74 -9.00
C GLY A 3 27.74 28.42 -8.46
N ALA A 4 27.40 28.41 -7.18
CA ALA A 4 26.58 27.35 -6.60
C ALA A 4 25.15 27.53 -7.12
N GLU A 5 24.76 26.72 -8.10
CA GLU A 5 23.36 26.57 -8.47
C GLU A 5 22.61 26.08 -7.23
N THR A 6 21.78 26.96 -6.68
CA THR A 6 20.94 26.64 -5.54
C THR A 6 19.79 25.81 -6.10
N GLU A 7 19.91 24.49 -6.03
CA GLU A 7 18.86 23.53 -6.38
C GLU A 7 17.61 23.89 -5.58
N THR A 8 16.62 24.46 -6.27
CA THR A 8 15.39 24.93 -5.65
C THR A 8 14.55 23.69 -5.38
N ALA A 9 14.33 23.36 -4.10
CA ALA A 9 13.54 22.20 -3.71
C ALA A 9 12.13 22.29 -4.33
N SER A 10 11.73 21.23 -5.05
CA SER A 10 10.40 21.16 -5.67
C SER A 10 9.31 21.15 -4.60
N PRO A 11 8.14 21.75 -4.85
CA PRO A 11 7.09 21.84 -3.86
C PRO A 11 6.55 20.46 -3.50
N SER A 12 6.44 20.20 -2.19
CA SER A 12 5.93 18.96 -1.63
C SER A 12 4.46 18.77 -1.97
N LEU A 13 4.09 17.54 -2.32
CA LEU A 13 2.70 17.14 -2.57
C LEU A 13 2.10 16.39 -1.37
N VAL A 14 2.85 16.24 -0.27
CA VAL A 14 2.38 15.55 0.93
C VAL A 14 1.17 16.27 1.52
N GLY A 15 0.12 15.50 1.83
CA GLY A 15 -1.15 16.02 2.35
C GLY A 15 -2.16 16.39 1.26
N THR A 16 -1.76 16.46 -0.01
CA THR A 16 -2.72 16.62 -1.11
C THR A 16 -3.67 15.43 -1.19
N GLU A 17 -4.94 15.72 -1.42
CA GLU A 17 -5.99 14.71 -1.58
C GLU A 17 -6.50 14.66 -3.01
N CYS A 18 -6.68 13.46 -3.53
CA CYS A 18 -7.19 13.24 -4.88
C CYS A 18 -8.02 11.96 -4.97
N GLU A 19 -9.12 12.02 -5.71
CA GLU A 19 -9.92 10.83 -6.02
C GLU A 19 -9.26 10.06 -7.16
N LEU A 20 -9.04 8.77 -6.95
CA LEU A 20 -8.34 7.91 -7.91
C LEU A 20 -9.11 6.60 -8.13
N LEU A 21 -9.10 6.14 -9.39
CA LEU A 21 -9.42 4.76 -9.73
C LEU A 21 -8.17 3.90 -9.52
N VAL A 22 -8.30 2.88 -8.68
CA VAL A 22 -7.20 2.00 -8.29
C VAL A 22 -7.04 0.90 -9.33
N GLY A 23 -5.85 0.81 -9.90
CA GLY A 23 -5.47 -0.20 -10.87
C GLY A 23 -4.89 -1.47 -10.22
N PRO A 24 -4.05 -2.21 -10.97
CA PRO A 24 -3.50 -3.48 -10.51
C PRO A 24 -2.71 -3.40 -9.20
N ILE A 25 -2.62 -4.54 -8.51
CA ILE A 25 -1.76 -4.68 -7.34
C ILE A 25 -0.28 -4.59 -7.74
N ALA A 26 0.53 -4.01 -6.86
CA ALA A 26 1.99 -4.07 -6.89
C ALA A 26 2.51 -4.83 -5.67
N HIS A 27 3.77 -5.25 -5.73
CA HIS A 27 4.43 -5.86 -4.58
C HIS A 27 4.42 -4.92 -3.36
N GLY A 28 4.29 -5.50 -2.16
CA GLY A 28 4.43 -4.76 -0.90
C GLY A 28 3.14 -4.12 -0.38
N GLY A 29 1.97 -4.64 -0.72
CA GLY A 29 0.70 -4.14 -0.14
C GLY A 29 0.12 -2.91 -0.82
N HIS A 30 0.65 -2.54 -1.98
CA HIS A 30 0.22 -1.38 -2.75
C HIS A 30 -0.64 -1.79 -3.94
N CYS A 31 -1.55 -0.92 -4.35
CA CYS A 31 -2.08 -0.92 -5.71
C CYS A 31 -1.56 0.31 -6.47
N VAL A 32 -1.62 0.26 -7.80
CA VAL A 32 -1.12 1.33 -8.65
C VAL A 32 -2.28 2.15 -9.19
N ALA A 33 -2.23 3.47 -8.98
CA ALA A 33 -3.10 4.43 -9.63
C ALA A 33 -2.27 5.45 -10.43
N ARG A 34 -2.94 6.34 -11.17
CA ARG A 34 -2.30 7.44 -11.88
C ARG A 34 -2.94 8.77 -11.53
N TRP A 35 -2.10 9.76 -11.24
CA TRP A 35 -2.54 11.13 -10.95
C TRP A 35 -1.56 12.12 -11.58
N ALA A 36 -2.08 13.07 -12.36
CA ALA A 36 -1.28 14.08 -13.07
C ALA A 36 -0.09 13.48 -13.85
N GLY A 37 -0.33 12.38 -14.58
CA GLY A 37 0.69 11.68 -15.38
C GLY A 37 1.67 10.80 -14.60
N ARG A 38 1.66 10.85 -13.26
CA ARG A 38 2.56 10.08 -12.39
C ARG A 38 1.90 8.80 -11.87
N VAL A 39 2.73 7.81 -11.56
CA VAL A 39 2.32 6.61 -10.82
C VAL A 39 2.13 6.97 -9.35
N VAL A 40 1.05 6.50 -8.75
CA VAL A 40 0.79 6.59 -7.30
C VAL A 40 0.68 5.18 -6.75
N PHE A 41 1.56 4.83 -5.80
CA PHE A 41 1.44 3.60 -5.02
C PHE A 41 0.49 3.85 -3.86
N VAL A 42 -0.70 3.25 -3.94
CA VAL A 42 -1.81 3.48 -3.02
C VAL A 42 -1.94 2.30 -2.06
N ARG A 43 -1.77 2.52 -0.77
CA ARG A 43 -2.08 1.51 0.26
C ARG A 43 -3.54 1.57 0.68
N HIS A 44 -3.97 0.55 1.43
CA HIS A 44 -5.34 0.43 1.97
C HIS A 44 -6.44 0.39 0.89
N SER A 45 -6.05 0.03 -0.33
CA SER A 45 -6.93 -0.09 -1.51
C SER A 45 -6.91 -1.50 -2.09
N LEU A 46 -7.89 -1.81 -2.93
CA LEU A 46 -7.94 -2.98 -3.80
C LEU A 46 -8.03 -2.54 -5.26
N PRO A 47 -7.60 -3.38 -6.22
CA PRO A 47 -7.82 -3.11 -7.63
C PRO A 47 -9.31 -2.96 -7.96
N GLY A 48 -9.65 -1.96 -8.77
CA GLY A 48 -11.02 -1.65 -9.20
C GLY A 48 -11.77 -0.66 -8.32
N GLU A 49 -11.20 -0.22 -7.20
CA GLU A 49 -11.85 0.73 -6.30
C GLU A 49 -11.74 2.17 -6.75
N ARG A 50 -12.76 2.99 -6.41
CA ARG A 50 -12.64 4.45 -6.41
C ARG A 50 -12.41 4.91 -4.97
N VAL A 51 -11.31 5.61 -4.72
CA VAL A 51 -10.89 5.99 -3.37
C VAL A 51 -10.44 7.45 -3.32
N LEU A 52 -10.61 8.09 -2.17
CA LEU A 52 -9.94 9.35 -1.86
C LEU A 52 -8.55 9.01 -1.31
N VAL A 53 -7.50 9.40 -2.02
CA VAL A 53 -6.11 9.18 -1.63
C VAL A 53 -5.55 10.44 -1.01
N ARG A 54 -4.83 10.32 0.11
CA ARG A 54 -3.94 11.36 0.62
C ARG A 54 -2.49 11.01 0.31
N ILE A 55 -1.77 11.89 -0.39
CA ILE A 55 -0.36 11.71 -0.70
C ILE A 55 0.46 11.77 0.61
N THR A 56 1.31 10.76 0.81
CA THR A 56 2.17 10.61 2.00
C THR A 56 3.64 10.85 1.71
N GLU A 57 4.06 10.72 0.44
CA GLU A 57 5.45 10.90 0.02
C GLU A 57 5.52 11.40 -1.43
N GLY A 58 6.41 12.36 -1.67
CA GLY A 58 6.74 12.90 -2.98
C GLY A 58 6.46 14.39 -3.14
N ASP A 59 7.07 14.95 -4.17
CA ASP A 59 6.98 16.35 -4.61
C ASP A 59 6.67 16.42 -6.12
N GLU A 60 6.56 17.62 -6.67
CA GLU A 60 6.26 17.81 -8.11
C GLU A 60 7.31 17.19 -9.06
N SER A 61 8.56 17.06 -8.63
CA SER A 61 9.64 16.46 -9.42
C SER A 61 9.69 14.93 -9.35
N SER A 62 8.96 14.35 -8.40
CA SER A 62 9.02 12.92 -8.09
C SER A 62 8.43 12.09 -9.24
N ARG A 63 9.17 11.05 -9.67
CA ARG A 63 8.74 10.13 -10.75
C ARG A 63 7.48 9.32 -10.39
N PHE A 64 7.30 9.07 -9.09
CA PHE A 64 6.12 8.43 -8.53
C PHE A 64 5.82 9.04 -7.17
N LEU A 65 4.60 8.84 -6.70
CA LEU A 65 4.14 9.27 -5.38
C LEU A 65 3.71 8.05 -4.57
N ARG A 66 3.65 8.19 -3.25
CA ARG A 66 2.95 7.24 -2.37
C ARG A 66 1.79 7.92 -1.70
N GLY A 67 0.73 7.16 -1.46
CA GLY A 67 -0.44 7.65 -0.75
C GLY A 67 -1.20 6.54 -0.05
N ASP A 68 -2.04 6.95 0.90
CA ASP A 68 -2.98 6.08 1.60
C ASP A 68 -4.39 6.39 1.10
N ALA A 69 -5.18 5.37 0.77
CA ALA A 69 -6.62 5.51 0.58
C ALA A 69 -7.27 5.86 1.93
N ILE A 70 -7.61 7.12 2.14
CA ILE A 70 -8.20 7.63 3.39
C ILE A 70 -9.72 7.45 3.44
N ASP A 71 -10.35 7.29 2.28
CA ASP A 71 -11.76 6.94 2.15
C ASP A 71 -12.00 6.05 0.92
N VAL A 72 -12.97 5.15 1.00
CA VAL A 72 -13.33 4.21 -0.07
C VAL A 72 -14.71 4.60 -0.57
N LEU A 73 -14.75 5.25 -1.73
CA LEU A 73 -15.97 5.78 -2.32
C LEU A 73 -16.78 4.67 -2.99
N ASP A 74 -16.11 3.79 -3.74
CA ASP A 74 -16.67 2.56 -4.29
C ASP A 74 -15.77 1.38 -3.92
N ALA A 75 -16.27 0.48 -3.08
CA ALA A 75 -15.55 -0.70 -2.64
C ALA A 75 -15.58 -1.83 -3.69
N ALA A 76 -14.46 -2.53 -3.84
CA ALA A 76 -14.36 -3.70 -4.71
C ALA A 76 -14.76 -4.98 -3.95
N SER A 77 -15.11 -6.02 -4.72
CA SER A 77 -15.38 -7.34 -4.17
C SER A 77 -14.16 -7.87 -3.39
N GLY A 78 -14.40 -8.40 -2.20
CA GLY A 78 -13.34 -8.93 -1.35
C GLY A 78 -12.75 -7.92 -0.36
N ARG A 79 -13.21 -6.66 -0.36
CA ARG A 79 -12.97 -5.77 0.78
C ARG A 79 -13.75 -6.28 2.01
N VAL A 80 -13.10 -6.26 3.17
CA VAL A 80 -13.68 -6.62 4.47
C VAL A 80 -13.32 -5.58 5.52
N GLN A 81 -14.09 -5.55 6.61
CA GLN A 81 -13.72 -4.76 7.78
C GLN A 81 -12.45 -5.36 8.40
N PRO A 82 -11.36 -4.56 8.60
CA PRO A 82 -10.18 -5.03 9.29
C PRO A 82 -10.50 -5.55 10.69
N PRO A 83 -10.04 -6.76 11.07
CA PRO A 83 -10.24 -7.28 12.42
C PRO A 83 -9.43 -6.52 13.48
N CYS A 84 -8.29 -5.91 13.11
CA CYS A 84 -7.52 -5.05 13.99
C CYS A 84 -7.98 -3.59 13.88
N PRO A 85 -8.40 -2.94 14.98
CA PRO A 85 -8.82 -1.53 14.97
C PRO A 85 -7.65 -0.54 14.73
N TYR A 86 -6.41 -1.03 14.78
CA TYR A 86 -5.21 -0.25 14.52
C TYR A 86 -4.70 -0.38 13.08
N SER A 87 -5.34 -1.21 12.24
CA SER A 87 -5.02 -1.26 10.81
C SER A 87 -5.69 -0.10 10.07
N GLY A 88 -4.96 0.50 9.12
CA GLY A 88 -5.50 1.52 8.23
C GLY A 88 -4.58 2.74 8.02
N PRO A 89 -5.06 3.75 7.26
CA PRO A 89 -4.33 4.96 6.92
C PRO A 89 -3.80 5.71 8.13
N GLY A 90 -2.50 6.04 8.13
CA GLY A 90 -1.85 6.74 9.24
C GLY A 90 -1.76 5.98 10.57
N ARG A 91 -2.19 4.72 10.63
CA ARG A 91 -2.18 3.87 11.84
C ARG A 91 -1.00 2.89 11.82
N CYS A 92 -1.12 1.79 12.58
CA CYS A 92 -0.08 0.77 12.70
C CYS A 92 0.34 0.23 11.33
N GLY A 93 1.66 0.17 11.08
CA GLY A 93 2.22 -0.36 9.84
C GLY A 93 2.45 -1.87 9.82
N GLY A 94 1.87 -2.61 10.77
CA GLY A 94 2.16 -4.03 10.96
C GLY A 94 1.43 -4.99 10.01
N CYS A 95 0.40 -4.51 9.29
CA CYS A 95 -0.39 -5.31 8.37
C CYS A 95 -0.87 -4.48 7.18
N ASP A 96 -0.56 -4.94 5.97
CA ASP A 96 -0.90 -4.23 4.74
C ASP A 96 -2.28 -4.59 4.17
N PHE A 97 -2.80 -5.80 4.45
CA PHE A 97 -3.99 -6.36 3.76
C PHE A 97 -5.17 -6.69 4.67
N GLN A 98 -5.24 -6.20 5.91
CA GLN A 98 -6.35 -6.57 6.79
C GLN A 98 -7.73 -6.13 6.28
N HIS A 99 -7.78 -5.16 5.37
CA HIS A 99 -9.00 -4.74 4.66
C HIS A 99 -9.38 -5.65 3.48
N VAL A 100 -8.64 -6.72 3.23
CA VAL A 100 -8.84 -7.67 2.13
C VAL A 100 -9.18 -9.05 2.69
N ALA A 101 -10.21 -9.70 2.15
CA ALA A 101 -10.57 -11.06 2.52
C ALA A 101 -9.39 -12.03 2.29
N PRO A 102 -9.10 -13.00 3.18
CA PRO A 102 -7.91 -13.85 3.08
C PRO A 102 -7.74 -14.58 1.75
N ARG A 103 -8.84 -15.11 1.19
CA ARG A 103 -8.84 -15.70 -0.16
C ARG A 103 -8.41 -14.68 -1.22
N ARG A 104 -8.94 -13.46 -1.16
CA ARG A 104 -8.60 -12.40 -2.11
C ARG A 104 -7.15 -11.93 -1.94
N GLN A 105 -6.59 -11.94 -0.73
CA GLN A 105 -5.16 -11.69 -0.50
C GLN A 105 -4.28 -12.68 -1.28
N ARG A 106 -4.63 -13.98 -1.22
CA ARG A 106 -3.91 -15.04 -1.94
C ARG A 106 -3.98 -14.88 -3.45
N GLU A 107 -5.15 -14.56 -3.99
CA GLU A 107 -5.33 -14.26 -5.43
C GLU A 107 -4.45 -13.08 -5.85
N LEU A 108 -4.52 -11.97 -5.12
CA LEU A 108 -3.73 -10.77 -5.39
C LEU A 108 -2.21 -11.02 -5.30
N LEU A 109 -1.75 -11.77 -4.30
CA LEU A 109 -0.34 -12.17 -4.19
C LEU A 109 0.07 -13.12 -5.34
N GLY A 110 -0.84 -13.98 -5.79
CA GLY A 110 -0.66 -14.81 -6.98
C GLY A 110 -0.49 -13.98 -8.24
N ASP A 111 -1.33 -12.95 -8.43
CA ASP A 111 -1.25 -12.02 -9.56
C ASP A 111 0.11 -11.31 -9.61
N VAL A 112 0.64 -10.87 -8.46
CA VAL A 112 1.99 -10.28 -8.38
C VAL A 112 3.06 -11.24 -8.86
N VAL A 113 3.05 -12.49 -8.38
CA VAL A 113 4.05 -13.50 -8.77
C VAL A 113 3.92 -13.87 -10.25
N ALA A 114 2.70 -14.06 -10.75
CA ALA A 114 2.43 -14.35 -12.15
C ALA A 114 2.94 -13.22 -13.06
N GLU A 115 2.69 -11.96 -12.69
CA GLU A 115 3.21 -10.80 -13.42
C GLU A 115 4.74 -10.79 -13.46
N GLN A 116 5.42 -11.11 -12.34
CA GLN A 116 6.88 -11.17 -12.31
C GLN A 116 7.43 -12.31 -13.19
N LEU A 117 6.83 -13.50 -13.15
CA LEU A 117 7.23 -14.63 -14.01
C LEU A 117 7.09 -14.28 -15.48
N GLN A 118 5.97 -13.67 -15.86
CA GLN A 118 5.73 -13.26 -17.24
C GLN A 118 6.73 -12.19 -17.68
N ARG A 119 6.97 -11.14 -16.87
CA ARG A 119 7.82 -10.01 -17.27
C ARG A 119 9.31 -10.32 -17.29
N LEU A 120 9.78 -11.10 -16.31
CA LEU A 120 11.21 -11.34 -16.13
C LEU A 120 11.68 -12.63 -16.83
N ALA A 121 10.82 -13.65 -16.88
CA ALA A 121 11.17 -14.96 -17.44
C ALA A 121 10.38 -15.31 -18.72
N GLY A 122 9.38 -14.51 -19.11
CA GLY A 122 8.53 -14.80 -20.26
C GLY A 122 7.61 -16.01 -20.06
N LEU A 123 7.38 -16.40 -18.80
CA LEU A 123 6.60 -17.58 -18.44
C LEU A 123 5.16 -17.21 -18.09
N ASP A 124 4.22 -17.72 -18.87
CA ASP A 124 2.79 -17.72 -18.53
C ASP A 124 2.52 -18.92 -17.62
N TRP A 125 2.37 -18.66 -16.32
CA TRP A 125 2.22 -19.71 -15.31
C TRP A 125 1.02 -19.42 -14.39
N PRO A 126 0.08 -20.36 -14.21
CA PRO A 126 -1.07 -20.17 -13.33
C PRO A 126 -0.64 -20.28 -11.87
N VAL A 127 -0.30 -19.15 -11.25
CA VAL A 127 0.11 -19.12 -9.84
C VAL A 127 -1.09 -19.32 -8.92
N GLN A 128 -0.99 -20.30 -8.03
CA GLN A 128 -1.95 -20.53 -6.96
C GLN A 128 -1.25 -20.43 -5.61
N VAL A 129 -1.71 -19.50 -4.77
CA VAL A 129 -1.19 -19.33 -3.41
C VAL A 129 -2.05 -20.14 -2.45
N ALA A 130 -1.43 -21.09 -1.74
CA ALA A 130 -2.10 -21.91 -0.73
C ALA A 130 -2.25 -21.16 0.61
N ALA A 131 -3.27 -21.53 1.39
CA ALA A 131 -3.35 -21.12 2.78
C ALA A 131 -2.33 -21.88 3.64
N VAL A 132 -1.85 -21.25 4.72
CA VAL A 132 -0.98 -21.86 5.72
C VAL A 132 -1.66 -21.73 7.07
N GLU A 133 -1.72 -22.81 7.84
CA GLU A 133 -2.41 -22.81 9.13
C GLU A 133 -1.56 -22.23 10.27
N PRO A 134 -2.14 -21.42 11.17
CA PRO A 134 -3.51 -20.91 11.13
C PRO A 134 -3.71 -19.85 10.01
N ASP A 135 -4.79 -19.99 9.22
CA ASP A 135 -5.05 -19.06 8.09
C ASP A 135 -5.45 -17.66 8.58
N ALA A 136 -4.99 -16.63 7.84
CA ALA A 136 -5.23 -15.19 8.04
C ALA A 136 -4.69 -14.56 9.35
N LEU A 137 -5.00 -15.14 10.52
CA LEU A 137 -4.69 -14.60 11.84
C LEU A 137 -4.14 -15.68 12.77
N GLY A 138 -3.55 -15.27 13.90
CA GLY A 138 -3.08 -16.19 14.94
C GLY A 138 -1.73 -16.89 14.66
N TRP A 139 -1.12 -16.64 13.50
CA TRP A 139 0.14 -17.28 13.10
C TRP A 139 1.39 -16.66 13.75
N ARG A 140 1.32 -15.42 14.25
CA ARG A 140 2.49 -14.69 14.76
C ARG A 140 2.78 -15.08 16.22
N THR A 141 3.92 -15.75 16.45
CA THR A 141 4.33 -16.27 17.76
C THR A 141 5.27 -15.35 18.55
N ARG A 142 5.84 -14.33 17.91
CA ARG A 142 6.74 -13.34 18.54
C ARG A 142 6.38 -11.93 18.11
N MET A 143 6.42 -10.98 19.04
CA MET A 143 6.14 -9.57 18.81
C MET A 143 7.27 -8.72 19.37
N GLY A 144 7.72 -7.74 18.58
CA GLY A 144 8.60 -6.67 19.04
C GLY A 144 7.78 -5.41 19.29
N TRP A 145 7.93 -4.83 20.48
CA TRP A 145 7.24 -3.61 20.87
C TRP A 145 8.21 -2.43 20.84
N SER A 146 7.74 -1.26 20.41
CA SER A 146 8.45 0.00 20.55
C SER A 146 7.87 0.76 21.76
N VAL A 147 8.74 1.46 22.46
CA VAL A 147 8.36 2.43 23.50
C VAL A 147 8.58 3.82 22.91
N GLY A 148 7.52 4.61 22.83
CA GLY A 148 7.58 6.00 22.39
C GLY A 148 8.23 6.90 23.45
N THR A 149 8.59 8.12 23.07
CA THR A 149 9.11 9.14 24.01
C THR A 149 8.05 9.66 24.99
N ASP A 150 6.79 9.36 24.70
CA ASP A 150 5.61 9.57 25.54
C ASP A 150 5.32 8.37 26.46
N ASP A 151 6.27 7.43 26.58
CA ASP A 151 6.16 6.17 27.33
C ASP A 151 5.01 5.25 26.87
N VAL A 152 4.47 5.49 25.67
CA VAL A 152 3.44 4.65 25.07
C VAL A 152 4.10 3.43 24.40
N VAL A 153 3.66 2.24 24.81
CA VAL A 153 4.09 0.97 24.21
C VAL A 153 3.20 0.63 23.01
N GLY A 154 3.80 0.35 21.86
CA GLY A 154 3.04 0.03 20.66
C GLY A 154 3.87 -0.47 19.49
N LEU A 155 3.22 -0.58 18.34
CA LEU A 155 3.86 -0.81 17.05
C LEU A 155 3.99 0.51 16.30
N ARG A 156 5.03 0.63 15.47
CA ARG A 156 5.27 1.85 14.70
C ARG A 156 4.18 2.05 13.64
N ARG A 157 3.87 3.32 13.39
CA ARG A 157 3.16 3.74 12.18
C ARG A 157 3.99 3.34 10.95
N TYR A 158 3.29 3.03 9.85
CA TYR A 158 3.95 2.86 8.56
C TYR A 158 4.66 4.15 8.12
N ARG A 159 5.88 4.00 7.61
CA ARG A 159 6.73 5.10 7.15
C ARG A 159 6.59 5.31 5.66
#